data_AF-A0A9E1MQN9-F1
#
_entry.id   AF-A0A9E1MQN9-F1
#
_cell.length_a   1.000
_cell.length_b   1.000
_cell.length_c   1.000
_cell.angle_alpha   90.00
_cell.angle_beta   90.00
_cell.angle_gamma   90.00
#
_symmetry.space_group_name_H-M   'P 1'
#
loop_
_entity.id
_entity.type
_entity.pdbx_description
1 polymer ?
#
loop_
_entity_poly.entity_id
_entity_poly.type
_entity_poly.pdbx_seq_one_letter_code
_entity_poly.pdbx_strand_id
1 'polypeptide(L)'
;MLLNTMLLLSGGDFFSRWLEGWNLGGLILVLIGAALIIIEMLIPGFGIAGISGAAAVIAGLIIGSNDPISALFSVAILVVILSIAAVIIFKVVFGKRKNGKNSRIVLNESIAAEATDRVTAESAELIGKQGIALTALRPSGAALINGKRYDVLADGEFIAKDEPIVVCAVEGLRISVRRPNEAE
;
A
#
# COMPACT_ATOMS: atom_id res chain seq x y z
N MET A 1 22.06 -47.61 -8.22
CA MET A 1 22.38 -47.69 -6.79
C MET A 1 23.18 -46.48 -6.31
N LEU A 2 24.25 -46.05 -7.00
CA LEU A 2 25.05 -44.85 -6.67
C LEU A 2 24.29 -43.51 -6.81
N LEU A 3 23.39 -43.40 -7.78
CA LEU A 3 22.59 -42.18 -7.97
C LEU A 3 21.56 -41.96 -6.86
N ASN A 4 21.00 -43.05 -6.31
CA ASN A 4 20.04 -43.00 -5.20
C ASN A 4 20.74 -42.73 -3.85
N THR A 5 22.01 -43.15 -3.71
CA THR A 5 22.84 -42.80 -2.54
C THR A 5 23.34 -41.35 -2.61
N MET A 6 23.60 -40.79 -3.80
CA MET A 6 23.82 -39.35 -3.99
C MET A 6 22.56 -38.50 -3.79
N LEU A 7 21.38 -39.04 -4.09
CA LEU A 7 20.08 -38.38 -3.82
C LEU A 7 19.63 -38.54 -2.35
N LEU A 8 20.11 -39.54 -1.62
CA LEU A 8 19.90 -39.68 -0.17
C LEU A 8 20.91 -38.82 0.62
N LEU A 9 22.05 -38.48 0.03
CA LEU A 9 22.88 -37.34 0.45
C LEU A 9 22.24 -35.97 0.12
N SER A 10 20.98 -35.94 -0.34
CA SER A 10 20.22 -34.69 -0.51
C SER A 10 19.74 -34.17 0.83
N GLY A 11 19.78 -32.85 0.99
CA GLY A 11 19.05 -31.97 1.92
C GLY A 11 18.56 -32.49 3.28
N GLY A 12 17.84 -33.62 3.34
CA GLY A 12 17.28 -34.22 4.55
C GLY A 12 18.32 -34.67 5.57
N ASP A 13 19.41 -35.34 5.15
CA ASP A 13 20.48 -35.77 6.07
C ASP A 13 21.34 -34.61 6.55
N PHE A 14 21.46 -33.57 5.73
CA PHE A 14 22.10 -32.32 6.12
C PHE A 14 21.22 -31.59 7.14
N PHE A 15 19.91 -31.51 6.90
CA PHE A 15 18.95 -30.83 7.77
C PHE A 15 18.79 -31.53 9.12
N SER A 16 18.75 -32.87 9.14
CA SER A 16 18.70 -33.65 10.37
C SER A 16 19.97 -33.48 11.21
N ARG A 17 21.16 -33.59 10.60
CA ARG A 17 22.45 -33.37 11.29
C ARG A 17 22.65 -31.91 11.72
N TRP A 18 22.09 -30.98 10.95
CA TRP A 18 22.06 -29.58 11.31
C TRP A 18 21.16 -29.35 12.53
N LEU A 19 19.98 -30.00 12.61
CA LEU A 19 19.09 -29.94 13.79
C LEU A 19 19.65 -30.69 15.01
N GLU A 20 20.33 -31.82 14.82
CA GLU A 20 20.96 -32.59 15.91
C GLU A 20 22.06 -31.82 16.62
N GLY A 21 22.70 -30.87 15.92
CA GLY A 21 23.74 -30.00 16.47
C GLY A 21 23.22 -28.80 17.24
N TRP A 22 21.91 -28.69 17.52
CA TRP A 22 21.33 -27.48 18.11
C TRP A 22 20.95 -27.62 19.57
N ASN A 23 21.26 -26.57 20.33
CA ASN A 23 20.75 -26.41 21.68
C ASN A 23 19.25 -26.04 21.65
N LEU A 24 18.44 -26.77 22.42
CA LEU A 24 17.01 -26.53 22.60
C LEU A 24 16.69 -25.07 22.96
N GLY A 25 17.51 -24.41 23.78
CA GLY A 25 17.31 -23.01 24.15
C GLY A 25 17.39 -22.05 22.96
N GLY A 26 18.36 -22.28 22.06
CA GLY A 26 18.51 -21.49 20.83
C GLY A 26 17.36 -21.76 19.85
N LEU A 27 16.93 -23.01 19.72
CA LEU A 27 15.78 -23.38 18.88
C LEU A 27 14.50 -22.70 19.34
N ILE A 28 14.22 -22.68 20.65
CA ILE A 28 13.06 -22.00 21.23
C ILE A 28 13.11 -20.49 20.94
N LEU A 29 14.29 -19.86 21.10
CA LEU A 29 14.49 -18.44 20.79
C LEU A 29 14.22 -18.13 19.31
N VAL A 30 14.69 -18.97 18.39
CA VAL A 30 14.40 -18.83 16.96
C VAL A 30 12.90 -18.93 16.68
N LEU A 31 12.20 -19.89 17.30
CA LEU A 31 10.76 -20.06 17.12
C LEU A 31 9.97 -18.86 17.66
N ILE A 32 10.33 -18.35 18.84
CA ILE A 32 9.72 -17.14 19.42
C ILE A 32 9.98 -15.94 18.51
N GLY A 33 11.22 -15.77 18.03
CA GLY A 33 11.57 -14.68 17.14
C GLY A 33 10.81 -14.73 15.81
N ALA A 34 10.66 -15.92 15.23
CA ALA A 34 9.86 -16.13 14.02
C ALA A 34 8.37 -15.80 14.28
N ALA A 35 7.81 -16.21 15.42
CA ALA A 35 6.44 -15.89 15.79
C ALA A 35 6.23 -14.36 15.92
N LEU A 36 7.17 -13.64 16.54
CA LEU A 36 7.12 -12.18 16.66
C LEU A 36 7.13 -11.48 15.28
N ILE A 37 7.93 -11.99 14.35
CA ILE A 37 7.96 -11.48 12.95
C ILE A 37 6.62 -11.72 12.26
N ILE A 38 6.01 -12.90 12.44
CA ILE A 38 4.69 -13.21 11.87
C ILE A 38 3.61 -12.30 12.46
N ILE A 39 3.62 -12.06 13.77
CA ILE A 39 2.68 -11.16 14.45
C ILE A 39 2.78 -9.74 13.88
N GLU A 40 3.99 -9.23 13.65
CA GLU A 40 4.21 -7.93 12.99
C GLU A 40 3.62 -7.89 11.56
N MET A 41 3.69 -9.00 10.81
CA MET A 41 3.10 -9.05 9.46
C MET A 41 1.57 -8.97 9.48
N LEU A 42 0.91 -9.43 10.55
CA LEU A 42 -0.55 -9.35 10.69
C LEU A 42 -1.02 -7.95 11.09
N ILE A 43 -0.22 -7.22 11.88
CA ILE A 43 -0.52 -5.87 12.35
C ILE A 43 0.60 -4.93 11.89
N PRO A 44 0.57 -4.47 10.63
CA PRO A 44 1.59 -3.58 10.11
C PRO A 44 1.56 -2.24 10.85
N GLY A 45 2.68 -1.85 11.46
CA GLY A 45 2.87 -0.51 12.02
C GLY A 45 3.53 -0.45 13.40
N PHE A 46 3.83 -1.59 14.05
CA PHE A 46 4.42 -1.59 15.38
C PHE A 46 5.95 -1.53 15.34
N GLY A 47 6.59 -2.16 14.36
CA GLY A 47 8.03 -2.22 14.09
C GLY A 47 8.86 -2.92 15.18
N ILE A 48 8.48 -2.75 16.45
CA ILE A 48 9.15 -3.26 17.64
C ILE A 48 9.04 -4.79 17.70
N ALA A 49 7.89 -5.39 17.35
CA ALA A 49 7.74 -6.84 17.32
C ALA A 49 8.60 -7.45 16.21
N GLY A 50 8.65 -6.83 15.04
CA GLY A 50 9.55 -7.23 13.95
C GLY A 50 11.05 -7.12 14.32
N ILE A 51 11.50 -6.01 14.90
CA ILE A 51 12.90 -5.79 15.29
C ILE A 51 13.31 -6.75 16.42
N SER A 52 12.47 -6.86 17.45
CA SER A 52 12.71 -7.78 18.57
C SER A 52 12.70 -9.24 18.12
N GLY A 53 11.83 -9.60 17.17
CA GLY A 53 11.80 -10.92 16.55
C GLY A 53 13.05 -11.23 15.73
N ALA A 54 13.52 -10.29 14.90
CA ALA A 54 14.78 -10.45 14.16
C ALA A 54 15.99 -10.62 15.11
N ALA A 55 16.04 -9.82 16.18
CA ALA A 55 17.08 -9.94 17.20
C ALA A 55 17.03 -11.30 17.92
N ALA A 56 15.84 -11.78 18.27
CA ALA A 56 15.64 -13.08 18.90
C ALA A 56 16.04 -14.24 17.98
N VAL A 57 15.74 -14.16 16.68
CA VAL A 57 16.21 -15.15 15.69
C VAL A 57 17.74 -15.15 15.63
N ILE A 58 18.39 -13.98 15.50
CA ILE A 58 19.86 -13.89 15.44
C ILE A 58 20.50 -14.45 16.72
N ALA A 59 19.99 -14.06 17.89
CA ALA A 59 20.47 -14.57 19.17
C ALA A 59 20.27 -16.09 19.29
N GLY A 60 19.13 -16.60 18.83
CA GLY A 60 18.83 -18.03 18.78
C GLY A 60 19.76 -18.80 17.85
N LEU A 61 20.15 -18.24 16.71
CA LEU A 61 21.14 -18.84 15.80
C LEU A 61 22.53 -18.92 16.44
N ILE A 62 22.94 -17.88 17.18
CA ILE A 62 24.26 -17.82 17.83
C ILE A 62 24.33 -18.76 19.04
N ILE A 63 23.29 -18.78 19.89
CA ILE A 63 23.23 -19.61 21.11
C ILE A 63 22.91 -21.07 20.77
N GLY A 64 22.12 -21.28 19.71
CA GLY A 64 21.68 -22.61 19.28
C GLY A 64 22.77 -23.41 18.60
N SER A 65 23.74 -22.77 17.96
CA SER A 65 24.80 -23.45 17.22
C SER A 65 25.94 -23.90 18.13
N ASN A 66 26.29 -25.18 18.04
CA ASN A 66 27.42 -25.75 18.79
C ASN A 66 28.79 -25.44 18.15
N ASP A 67 28.81 -24.97 16.89
CA ASP A 67 30.03 -24.62 16.16
C ASP A 67 29.95 -23.18 15.60
N PRO A 68 30.92 -22.30 15.91
CA PRO A 68 30.94 -20.91 15.43
C PRO A 68 30.87 -20.76 13.91
N ILE A 69 31.43 -21.71 13.16
CA ILE A 69 31.42 -21.67 11.70
C ILE A 69 30.00 -21.95 11.18
N SER A 70 29.33 -22.96 11.74
CA SER A 70 27.92 -23.24 11.43
C SER A 70 26.97 -22.09 11.79
N ALA A 71 27.25 -21.38 12.89
CA ALA A 71 26.54 -20.16 13.30
C ALA A 71 26.62 -19.08 12.22
N LEU A 72 27.83 -18.84 11.72
CA LEU A 72 28.12 -17.81 10.74
C LEU A 72 27.41 -18.09 9.41
N PHE A 73 27.43 -19.35 8.94
CA PHE A 73 26.68 -19.76 7.75
C PHE A 73 25.17 -19.58 7.93
N SER A 74 24.63 -19.90 9.11
CA SER A 74 23.20 -19.76 9.41
C SER A 74 22.76 -18.30 9.40
N VAL A 75 23.56 -17.40 9.99
CA VAL A 75 23.30 -15.95 9.94
C VAL A 75 23.43 -15.41 8.51
N ALA A 76 24.42 -15.86 7.74
CA ALA A 76 24.58 -15.45 6.34
C ALA A 76 23.34 -15.84 5.50
N ILE A 77 22.84 -17.07 5.65
CA ILE A 77 21.61 -17.53 4.97
C ILE A 77 20.40 -16.68 5.38
N LEU A 78 20.25 -16.39 6.68
CA LEU A 78 19.16 -15.55 7.18
C LEU A 78 19.20 -14.15 6.54
N VAL A 79 20.37 -13.53 6.48
CA VAL A 79 20.55 -12.20 5.87
C VAL A 79 20.18 -12.22 4.39
N VAL A 80 20.55 -13.27 3.66
CA VAL A 80 20.17 -13.43 2.24
C VAL A 80 18.64 -13.53 2.10
N ILE A 81 17.98 -14.35 2.91
CA ILE A 81 16.51 -14.50 2.90
C ILE A 81 15.83 -13.16 3.21
N LEU A 82 16.27 -12.46 4.26
CA LEU A 82 15.71 -11.16 4.65
C LEU A 82 15.95 -10.10 3.57
N SER A 83 17.10 -10.13 2.90
CA SER A 83 17.41 -9.21 1.79
C SER A 83 16.50 -9.45 0.59
N ILE A 84 16.26 -10.72 0.23
CA ILE A 84 15.31 -11.09 -0.84
C ILE A 84 13.89 -10.65 -0.45
N ALA A 85 13.46 -10.95 0.79
CA ALA A 85 12.15 -10.54 1.29
C ALA A 85 11.99 -9.01 1.27
N ALA A 86 13.02 -8.26 1.68
CA ALA A 86 13.03 -6.80 1.63
C ALA A 86 12.94 -6.27 0.20
N VAL A 87 13.64 -6.87 -0.76
CA VAL A 87 13.54 -6.50 -2.19
C VAL A 87 12.14 -6.79 -2.74
N ILE A 88 11.54 -7.92 -2.39
CA ILE A 88 10.17 -8.28 -2.80
C ILE A 88 9.17 -7.28 -2.20
N ILE A 89 9.25 -7.02 -0.89
CA ILE A 89 8.39 -6.05 -0.21
C ILE A 89 8.60 -4.66 -0.82
N PHE A 90 9.83 -4.23 -1.05
CA PHE A 90 10.13 -2.96 -1.69
C PHE A 90 9.52 -2.89 -3.09
N LYS A 91 9.59 -3.95 -3.89
CA LYS A 91 8.98 -3.99 -5.23
C LYS A 91 7.45 -4.08 -5.18
N VAL A 92 6.86 -4.74 -4.19
CA VAL A 92 5.40 -4.82 -4.04
C VAL A 92 4.82 -3.50 -3.52
N VAL A 93 5.50 -2.86 -2.56
CA VAL A 93 5.09 -1.60 -1.93
C VAL A 93 5.43 -0.39 -2.82
N PHE A 94 6.64 -0.33 -3.37
CA PHE A 94 7.12 0.81 -4.15
C PHE A 94 7.15 0.56 -5.67
N GLY A 95 7.13 -0.69 -6.13
CA GLY A 95 7.16 -1.01 -7.57
C GLY A 95 5.83 -0.76 -8.30
N LYS A 96 4.75 -0.42 -7.58
CA LYS A 96 3.56 0.20 -8.21
C LYS A 96 3.80 1.66 -8.64
N ARG A 97 4.96 2.24 -8.29
CA ARG A 97 5.30 3.63 -8.56
C ARG A 97 6.33 3.76 -9.68
N LYS A 98 5.96 3.35 -10.90
CA LYS A 98 6.54 3.90 -12.15
C LYS A 98 5.87 3.32 -13.41
N ASN A 99 4.82 4.00 -13.84
CA ASN A 99 4.74 4.53 -15.21
C ASN A 99 3.65 5.59 -15.26
N GLY A 100 4.01 6.79 -15.73
CA GLY A 100 3.08 7.91 -15.86
C GLY A 100 3.64 9.19 -15.24
N LYS A 101 4.23 10.02 -16.10
CA LYS A 101 4.40 11.45 -15.85
C LYS A 101 3.07 12.02 -15.32
N ASN A 102 3.15 12.96 -14.37
CA ASN A 102 2.03 13.74 -13.84
C ASN A 102 0.86 12.92 -13.25
N SER A 103 0.79 12.87 -11.93
CA SER A 103 -0.22 13.60 -11.16
C SER A 103 -0.41 12.96 -9.77
N ARG A 104 -0.49 13.85 -8.80
CA ARG A 104 -1.19 13.79 -7.51
C ARG A 104 -1.44 12.38 -6.95
N ILE A 105 -0.76 12.15 -5.83
CA ILE A 105 -1.10 11.19 -4.76
C ILE A 105 -2.63 11.04 -4.67
N VAL A 106 -3.17 9.92 -5.17
CA VAL A 106 -4.53 9.47 -4.90
C VAL A 106 -4.42 8.24 -4.00
N LEU A 107 -4.84 8.45 -2.76
CA LEU A 107 -5.05 7.45 -1.74
C LEU A 107 -6.37 6.71 -2.07
N ASN A 108 -6.34 5.38 -2.02
CA ASN A 108 -7.49 4.46 -2.05
C ASN A 108 -8.25 4.26 -3.38
N GLU A 109 -7.68 3.48 -4.30
CA GLU A 109 -8.37 3.03 -5.53
C GLU A 109 -9.25 1.78 -5.36
N SER A 110 -9.27 1.10 -4.20
CA SER A 110 -10.04 -0.15 -4.06
C SER A 110 -11.53 0.03 -3.71
N ILE A 111 -11.98 1.26 -3.43
CA ILE A 111 -13.41 1.56 -3.20
C ILE A 111 -13.98 2.47 -4.32
N ALA A 112 -13.13 3.17 -5.07
CA ALA A 112 -13.56 4.13 -6.09
C ALA A 112 -13.95 3.50 -7.44
N ALA A 113 -13.38 2.34 -7.81
CA ALA A 113 -13.57 1.77 -9.15
C ALA A 113 -15.05 1.47 -9.51
N GLU A 114 -15.87 1.02 -8.55
CA GLU A 114 -17.31 0.78 -8.80
C GLU A 114 -18.16 2.07 -8.75
N ALA A 115 -17.68 3.11 -8.07
CA ALA A 115 -18.38 4.40 -7.97
C ALA A 115 -18.05 5.33 -9.16
N THR A 116 -16.82 5.29 -9.67
CA THR A 116 -16.37 6.15 -10.77
C THR A 116 -17.03 5.79 -12.10
N ASP A 117 -17.30 4.51 -12.36
CA ASP A 117 -17.91 4.06 -13.62
C ASP A 117 -19.42 4.40 -13.73
N ARG A 118 -20.09 4.65 -12.59
CA ARG A 118 -21.47 5.15 -12.58
C ARG A 118 -21.56 6.67 -12.62
N VAL A 119 -20.56 7.37 -12.08
CA VAL A 119 -20.50 8.84 -12.07
C VAL A 119 -20.14 9.40 -13.44
N THR A 120 -19.30 8.72 -14.23
CA THR A 120 -18.87 9.20 -15.57
C THR A 120 -20.00 9.31 -16.60
N ALA A 121 -21.03 8.46 -16.54
CA ALA A 121 -22.18 8.55 -17.44
C ALA A 121 -23.15 9.69 -17.09
N GLU A 122 -23.39 9.94 -15.79
CA GLU A 122 -24.29 11.02 -15.32
C GLU A 122 -23.60 12.41 -15.39
N SER A 123 -22.27 12.45 -15.42
CA SER A 123 -21.45 13.67 -15.35
C SER A 123 -21.35 14.44 -16.66
N ALA A 124 -21.43 13.78 -17.82
CA ALA A 124 -21.40 14.47 -19.12
C ALA A 124 -22.71 15.24 -19.39
N GLU A 125 -23.84 14.80 -18.82
CA GLU A 125 -25.16 15.43 -18.99
C GLU A 125 -25.32 16.73 -18.19
N LEU A 126 -24.38 17.02 -17.28
CA LEU A 126 -24.40 18.23 -16.45
C LEU A 126 -23.85 19.46 -17.19
N ILE A 127 -23.06 19.29 -18.25
CA ILE A 127 -22.48 20.40 -19.02
C ILE A 127 -23.61 21.26 -19.61
N GLY A 128 -23.57 22.57 -19.37
CA GLY A 128 -24.60 23.51 -19.82
C GLY A 128 -25.85 23.58 -18.94
N LYS A 129 -25.97 22.76 -17.88
CA LYS A 129 -27.08 22.88 -16.93
C LYS A 129 -26.90 24.09 -16.02
N GLN A 130 -28.03 24.67 -15.64
CA GLN A 130 -28.10 25.76 -14.67
C GLN A 130 -28.32 25.22 -13.25
N GLY A 131 -27.79 25.94 -12.27
CA GLY A 131 -27.94 25.64 -10.85
C GLY A 131 -27.86 26.88 -9.98
N ILE A 132 -27.81 26.68 -8.67
CA ILE A 132 -27.68 27.74 -7.65
C ILE A 132 -26.52 27.41 -6.73
N ALA A 133 -25.66 28.39 -6.44
CA ALA A 133 -24.58 28.23 -5.47
C ALA A 133 -25.14 28.12 -4.03
N LEU A 134 -24.90 27.01 -3.34
CA LEU A 134 -25.32 26.82 -1.93
C LEU A 134 -24.36 27.48 -0.94
N THR A 135 -23.11 27.68 -1.36
CA THR A 135 -22.08 28.39 -0.61
C THR A 135 -21.41 29.40 -1.52
N ALA A 136 -20.77 30.41 -0.94
CA ALA A 136 -19.93 31.33 -1.69
C ALA A 136 -18.73 30.57 -2.29
N LEU A 137 -18.49 30.68 -3.61
CA LEU A 137 -17.48 29.90 -4.33
C LEU A 137 -16.16 30.69 -4.45
N ARG A 138 -15.12 30.31 -3.69
CA ARG A 138 -13.80 30.97 -3.67
C ARG A 138 -12.61 29.99 -3.59
N PRO A 139 -12.17 29.38 -4.70
CA PRO A 139 -12.96 29.09 -5.89
C PRO A 139 -13.89 27.88 -5.65
N SER A 140 -13.64 27.05 -4.62
CA SER A 140 -14.46 25.88 -4.32
C SER A 140 -15.68 26.24 -3.46
N GLY A 141 -16.74 25.45 -3.62
CA GLY A 141 -17.87 25.39 -2.71
C GLY A 141 -18.89 24.36 -3.19
N ALA A 142 -20.13 24.48 -2.73
CA ALA A 142 -21.21 23.58 -3.11
C ALA A 142 -22.28 24.31 -3.92
N ALA A 143 -22.88 23.60 -4.88
CA ALA A 143 -24.01 24.08 -5.65
C ALA A 143 -25.10 23.02 -5.80
N LEU A 144 -26.31 23.48 -6.08
CA LEU A 144 -27.48 22.67 -6.37
C LEU A 144 -27.72 22.66 -7.88
N ILE A 145 -27.61 21.50 -8.51
CA ILE A 145 -27.81 21.30 -9.96
C ILE A 145 -28.77 20.13 -10.13
N ASN A 146 -29.86 20.31 -10.88
CA ASN A 146 -30.93 19.30 -11.05
C ASN A 146 -31.44 18.69 -9.72
N GLY A 147 -31.52 19.51 -8.65
CA GLY A 147 -32.00 19.06 -7.34
C GLY A 147 -31.01 18.20 -6.54
N LYS A 148 -29.79 17.96 -7.06
CA LYS A 148 -28.70 17.28 -6.36
C LYS A 148 -27.61 18.28 -5.97
N ARG A 149 -27.00 18.05 -4.80
CA ARG A 149 -25.87 18.85 -4.32
C ARG A 149 -24.57 18.32 -4.90
N TYR A 150 -23.77 19.21 -5.47
CA TYR A 150 -22.45 18.91 -6.03
C TYR A 150 -21.40 19.85 -5.45
N ASP A 151 -20.18 19.35 -5.32
CA ASP A 151 -19.01 20.18 -5.07
C ASP A 151 -18.51 20.75 -6.39
N VAL A 152 -18.38 22.07 -6.45
CA VAL A 152 -18.09 22.81 -7.67
C VAL A 152 -16.97 23.81 -7.45
N LEU A 153 -16.34 24.20 -8.55
CA LEU A 153 -15.30 25.23 -8.59
C LEU A 153 -15.77 26.35 -9.49
N ALA A 154 -15.76 27.57 -8.99
CA ALA A 154 -15.92 28.77 -9.80
C ALA A 154 -14.75 28.85 -10.81
N ASP A 155 -15.10 28.99 -12.08
CA ASP A 155 -14.16 29.29 -13.16
C ASP A 155 -14.11 30.81 -13.34
N GLY A 156 -13.00 31.43 -12.90
CA GLY A 156 -12.83 32.88 -12.91
C GLY A 156 -13.21 33.56 -11.59
N GLU A 157 -14.30 34.35 -11.62
CA GLU A 157 -14.64 35.28 -10.55
C GLU A 157 -15.32 34.63 -9.33
N PHE A 158 -15.30 35.36 -8.22
CA PHE A 158 -16.06 35.01 -7.02
C PHE A 158 -17.56 34.96 -7.30
N ILE A 159 -18.21 33.85 -6.95
CA ILE A 159 -19.67 33.67 -7.02
C ILE A 159 -20.24 33.67 -5.60
N ALA A 160 -21.20 34.55 -5.31
CA ALA A 160 -21.80 34.61 -3.99
C ALA A 160 -22.75 33.44 -3.73
N LYS A 161 -23.10 33.22 -2.46
CA LYS A 161 -24.14 32.26 -2.09
C LYS A 161 -25.48 32.69 -2.71
N ASP A 162 -26.27 31.72 -3.13
CA ASP A 162 -27.59 31.85 -3.73
C ASP A 162 -27.59 32.51 -5.14
N GLU A 163 -26.41 32.69 -5.75
CA GLU A 163 -26.30 33.15 -7.14
C GLU A 163 -26.52 32.02 -8.15
N PRO A 164 -27.13 32.32 -9.33
CA PRO A 164 -27.29 31.37 -10.40
C PRO A 164 -25.94 31.06 -11.06
N ILE A 165 -25.77 29.81 -11.48
CA ILE A 165 -24.55 29.31 -12.11
C ILE A 165 -24.86 28.44 -13.32
N VAL A 166 -23.89 28.30 -14.23
CA VAL A 166 -23.91 27.37 -15.37
C VAL A 166 -22.68 26.48 -15.29
N VAL A 167 -22.84 25.17 -15.54
CA VAL A 167 -21.74 24.21 -15.62
C VAL A 167 -21.00 24.36 -16.95
N CYS A 168 -19.69 24.62 -16.88
CA CYS A 168 -18.83 24.81 -18.05
C CYS A 168 -18.13 23.52 -18.45
N ALA A 169 -17.62 22.79 -17.47
CA ALA A 169 -16.81 21.60 -17.70
C ALA A 169 -16.97 20.61 -16.55
N VAL A 170 -16.86 19.32 -16.87
CA VAL A 170 -16.81 18.24 -15.89
C VAL A 170 -15.61 17.35 -16.19
N GLU A 171 -14.64 17.34 -15.27
CA GLU A 171 -13.41 16.55 -15.34
C GLU A 171 -13.41 15.53 -14.19
N GLY A 172 -14.01 14.36 -14.42
CA GLY A 172 -14.15 13.32 -13.40
C GLY A 172 -15.03 13.80 -12.23
N LEU A 173 -14.43 14.00 -11.05
CA LEU A 173 -15.11 14.54 -9.86
C LEU A 173 -15.09 16.07 -9.77
N ARG A 174 -14.46 16.75 -10.73
CA ARG A 174 -14.30 18.19 -10.72
C ARG A 174 -15.34 18.83 -11.64
N ILE A 175 -16.26 19.60 -11.06
CA ILE A 175 -17.29 20.34 -11.81
C ILE A 175 -16.95 21.84 -11.77
N SER A 176 -16.67 22.44 -12.93
CA SER A 176 -16.39 23.87 -13.07
C SER A 176 -17.65 24.63 -13.47
N VAL A 177 -17.90 25.77 -12.82
CA VAL A 177 -19.13 26.56 -12.99
C VAL A 177 -18.82 28.04 -13.09
N ARG A 178 -19.64 28.80 -13.81
CA ARG A 178 -19.51 30.26 -13.97
C ARG A 178 -20.86 30.97 -13.86
N ARG A 179 -20.86 32.30 -13.89
CA ARG A 179 -22.11 33.07 -13.94
C ARG A 179 -22.77 32.95 -15.32
N PRO A 180 -24.12 32.88 -15.41
CA PRO A 180 -24.85 32.78 -16.67
C PRO A 180 -24.60 33.95 -17.64
N ASN A 181 -24.23 35.13 -17.11
CA ASN A 181 -24.08 36.36 -17.90
C ASN A 181 -22.66 36.57 -18.46
N GLU A 182 -21.70 35.70 -18.15
CA GLU A 182 -20.40 35.68 -18.83
C GLU A 182 -20.55 34.87 -20.13
N ALA A 183 -21.24 35.40 -21.13
CA ALA A 183 -21.19 34.81 -22.47
C ALA A 183 -19.73 34.85 -22.98
N GLU A 184 -19.29 33.77 -23.65
CA GLU A 184 -18.06 33.80 -24.46
C GLU A 184 -18.06 34.97 -25.45
#